data_AF-A0A0Q4P9Y4-F1
#
_entry.id   AF-A0A0Q4P9Y4-F1
#
_cell.length_a   1.000
_cell.length_b   1.000
_cell.length_c   1.000
_cell.angle_alpha   90.00
_cell.angle_beta   90.00
_cell.angle_gamma   90.00
#
_symmetry.space_group_name_H-M   'P 1'
#
loop_
_entity.id
_entity.type
_entity.pdbx_description
1 polymer ?
#
loop_
_entity_poly.entity_id
_entity_poly.type
_entity_poly.pdbx_seq_one_letter_code
_entity_poly.pdbx_strand_id
1 'polypeptide(L)'
;MKIGKALPISEVATLMKESERWCYNQEGEGCAWSDIYLDVTDTSATFEIGNAWDDEVNVLFTDQGTFEDNRFICESTIDWLPTLRATRRDDGMPIGGRELWAIRSQMSGNTGPTDCFDYVLKSSDEAAETITLLQRKWTDGATNEAQDATVTIHFDPASAAALTWYF
;
A
#
# COMPACT_ATOMS: atom_id res chain seq x y z
N MET A 1 -14.56 10.11 -12.08
CA MET A 1 -13.10 10.36 -12.09
C MET A 1 -12.63 11.00 -13.41
N LYS A 2 -11.66 11.92 -13.36
CA LYS A 2 -11.08 12.60 -14.55
C LYS A 2 -9.56 12.49 -14.55
N ILE A 3 -8.98 12.07 -15.67
CA ILE A 3 -7.52 11.94 -15.82
C ILE A 3 -6.81 13.26 -15.54
N GLY A 4 -5.69 13.19 -14.83
CA GLY A 4 -4.85 14.32 -14.46
C GLY A 4 -5.42 15.20 -13.34
N LYS A 5 -6.52 14.79 -12.70
CA LYS A 5 -7.10 15.49 -11.56
C LYS A 5 -6.93 14.67 -10.28
N ALA A 6 -6.65 15.38 -9.19
CA ALA A 6 -6.72 14.81 -7.86
C ALA A 6 -8.14 14.30 -7.61
N LEU A 7 -8.24 13.09 -7.09
CA LEU A 7 -9.49 12.47 -6.71
C LEU A 7 -9.84 12.87 -5.28
N PRO A 8 -11.12 13.12 -4.98
CA PRO A 8 -11.58 13.17 -3.60
C PRO A 8 -11.27 11.84 -2.89
N ILE A 9 -10.85 11.87 -1.63
CA ILE A 9 -10.51 10.63 -0.90
C ILE A 9 -11.74 9.72 -0.77
N SER A 10 -12.96 10.25 -0.81
CA SER A 10 -14.17 9.43 -0.84
C SER A 10 -14.32 8.60 -2.13
N GLU A 11 -13.89 9.12 -3.29
CA GLU A 11 -13.83 8.34 -4.53
C GLU A 11 -12.72 7.28 -4.45
N VAL A 12 -11.58 7.64 -3.87
CA VAL A 12 -10.47 6.70 -3.63
C VAL A 12 -10.90 5.59 -2.66
N ALA A 13 -11.67 5.91 -1.62
CA ALA A 13 -12.21 4.95 -0.68
C ALA A 13 -13.15 3.93 -1.34
N THR A 14 -13.88 4.32 -2.39
CA THR A 14 -14.61 3.36 -3.22
C THR A 14 -13.65 2.41 -3.93
N LEU A 15 -12.55 2.92 -4.52
CA LEU A 15 -11.55 2.06 -5.15
C LEU A 15 -10.90 1.09 -4.14
N MET A 16 -10.60 1.56 -2.93
CA MET A 16 -10.06 0.74 -1.84
C MET A 16 -11.01 -0.42 -1.48
N LYS A 17 -12.32 -0.15 -1.41
CA LYS A 17 -13.33 -1.17 -1.05
C LYS A 17 -13.51 -2.26 -2.10
N GLU A 18 -13.41 -1.90 -3.37
CA GLU A 18 -13.72 -2.78 -4.49
C GLU A 18 -12.48 -3.48 -5.07
N SER A 19 -11.28 -3.05 -4.68
CA SER A 19 -10.03 -3.60 -5.19
C SER A 19 -9.61 -4.88 -4.48
N GLU A 20 -8.98 -5.78 -5.23
CA GLU A 20 -8.32 -6.97 -4.69
C GLU A 20 -6.92 -6.63 -4.17
N ARG A 21 -6.17 -5.79 -4.90
CA ARG A 21 -4.80 -5.41 -4.53
C ARG A 21 -4.33 -4.13 -5.19
N TRP A 22 -3.57 -3.34 -4.46
CA TRP A 22 -2.86 -2.15 -4.96
C TRP A 22 -1.38 -2.50 -5.11
N CYS A 23 -0.84 -2.34 -6.31
CA CYS A 23 0.55 -2.62 -6.63
C CYS A 23 1.30 -1.32 -6.86
N TYR A 24 2.31 -1.04 -6.05
CA TYR A 24 3.07 0.19 -6.12
C TYR A 24 4.33 0.00 -6.95
N ASN A 25 4.59 0.98 -7.82
CA ASN A 25 5.70 1.01 -8.77
C ASN A 25 5.83 -0.31 -9.54
N GLN A 26 4.72 -0.76 -10.11
CA GLN A 26 4.65 -2.06 -10.78
C GLN A 26 5.60 -2.16 -11.98
N GLU A 27 6.34 -3.28 -12.04
CA GLU A 27 7.16 -3.70 -13.18
C GLU A 27 6.74 -5.11 -13.62
N GLY A 28 5.96 -5.19 -14.71
CA GLY A 28 5.37 -6.46 -15.13
C GLY A 28 4.41 -7.00 -14.07
N GLU A 29 4.70 -8.16 -13.50
CA GLU A 29 3.95 -8.77 -12.39
C GLU A 29 4.59 -8.50 -11.02
N GLY A 30 5.66 -7.69 -10.96
CA GLY A 30 6.35 -7.34 -9.72
C GLY A 30 5.87 -6.00 -9.15
N CYS A 31 5.64 -5.94 -7.84
CA CYS A 31 5.37 -4.73 -7.08
C CYS A 31 6.57 -4.40 -6.16
N ALA A 32 6.88 -3.12 -5.98
CA ALA A 32 7.81 -2.69 -4.93
C ALA A 32 7.24 -3.00 -3.54
N TRP A 33 5.97 -2.65 -3.36
CA TRP A 33 5.12 -3.06 -2.24
C TRP A 33 3.67 -3.11 -2.71
N SER A 34 2.80 -3.65 -1.87
CA SER A 34 1.39 -3.73 -2.17
C SER A 34 0.52 -3.52 -0.96
N ASP A 35 -0.66 -2.95 -1.18
CA ASP A 35 -1.68 -2.83 -0.16
C ASP A 35 -2.90 -3.69 -0.49
N ILE A 36 -3.49 -4.28 0.55
CA ILE A 36 -4.81 -4.89 0.52
C ILE A 36 -5.65 -4.21 1.59
N TYR A 37 -6.73 -3.54 1.18
CA TYR A 37 -7.62 -2.84 2.10
C TYR A 37 -8.56 -3.83 2.79
N LEU A 38 -8.47 -3.88 4.12
CA LEU A 38 -9.17 -4.87 4.95
C LEU A 38 -10.50 -4.34 5.49
N ASP A 39 -10.54 -3.06 5.83
CA ASP A 39 -11.74 -2.35 6.28
C ASP A 39 -11.63 -0.88 5.87
N VAL A 40 -12.69 -0.34 5.27
CA VAL A 40 -12.73 1.05 4.81
C VAL A 40 -14.04 1.67 5.27
N THR A 41 -13.93 2.67 6.14
CA THR A 41 -15.07 3.43 6.66
C THR A 41 -15.24 4.74 5.88
N ASP A 42 -16.09 5.63 6.36
CA ASP A 42 -16.23 6.97 5.79
C ASP A 42 -15.08 7.91 6.19
N THR A 43 -14.29 7.55 7.20
CA THR A 43 -13.25 8.41 7.79
C THR A 43 -11.89 7.76 7.90
N SER A 44 -11.74 6.49 7.54
CA SER A 44 -10.48 5.76 7.69
C SER A 44 -10.43 4.50 6.83
N ALA A 45 -9.22 3.98 6.67
CA ALA A 45 -8.98 2.67 6.09
C ALA A 45 -7.93 1.91 6.91
N THR A 46 -8.16 0.62 7.10
CA THR A 46 -7.18 -0.35 7.62
C THR A 46 -6.73 -1.22 6.47
N PHE A 47 -5.42 -1.41 6.31
CA PHE A 47 -4.85 -2.11 5.18
C PHE A 47 -3.64 -2.95 5.59
N GLU A 48 -3.43 -4.05 4.86
CA GLU A 48 -2.23 -4.87 4.95
C GLU A 48 -1.23 -4.39 3.90
N ILE A 49 -0.04 -3.99 4.34
CA ILE A 49 1.10 -3.71 3.48
C ILE A 49 1.94 -4.98 3.39
N GLY A 50 2.40 -5.32 2.18
CA GLY A 50 3.38 -6.37 1.96
C GLY A 50 4.46 -5.98 0.98
N ASN A 51 5.69 -6.42 1.22
CA ASN A 51 6.85 -6.18 0.36
C ASN A 51 7.95 -7.24 0.55
N ALA A 52 8.91 -7.27 -0.37
CA ALA A 52 10.18 -7.96 -0.16
C ALA A 52 11.00 -7.14 0.84
N TRP A 53 11.38 -7.75 1.96
CA TRP A 53 12.27 -7.10 2.94
C TRP A 53 13.73 -7.18 2.49
N ASP A 54 14.12 -8.34 1.97
CA ASP A 54 15.41 -8.63 1.36
C ASP A 54 15.24 -9.76 0.32
N ASP A 55 16.36 -10.28 -0.19
CA ASP A 55 16.38 -11.37 -1.18
C ASP A 55 15.74 -12.68 -0.66
N GLU A 56 15.69 -12.88 0.66
CA GLU A 56 15.27 -14.13 1.30
C GLU A 56 13.88 -14.03 1.98
N VAL A 57 13.46 -12.83 2.37
CA VAL A 57 12.32 -12.62 3.25
C VAL A 57 11.28 -11.68 2.65
N ASN A 58 10.01 -12.09 2.72
CA ASN A 58 8.87 -11.21 2.58
C ASN A 58 8.33 -10.81 3.94
N VAL A 59 7.79 -9.60 4.03
CA VAL A 59 7.13 -9.09 5.22
C VAL A 59 5.74 -8.60 4.90
N LEU A 60 4.82 -8.78 5.86
CA LEU A 60 3.47 -8.25 5.81
C LEU A 60 3.09 -7.67 7.16
N PHE A 61 2.46 -6.51 7.20
CA PHE A 61 1.98 -5.87 8.42
C PHE A 61 0.72 -5.06 8.15
N THR A 62 -0.05 -4.79 9.20
CA THR A 62 -1.26 -3.99 9.10
C THR A 62 -0.98 -2.57 9.56
N ASP A 63 -1.43 -1.61 8.75
CA ASP A 63 -1.43 -0.20 9.08
C ASP A 63 -2.84 0.39 8.92
N GLN A 64 -3.00 1.64 9.31
CA GLN A 64 -4.25 2.37 9.26
C GLN A 64 -4.00 3.81 8.84
N GLY A 65 -4.90 4.36 8.03
CA GLY A 65 -4.92 5.76 7.66
C GLY A 65 -6.26 6.43 7.98
N THR A 66 -6.23 7.72 8.30
CA THR A 66 -7.41 8.57 8.52
C THR A 66 -7.65 9.44 7.29
N PHE A 67 -8.91 9.62 6.90
CA PHE A 67 -9.27 10.48 5.78
C PHE A 67 -9.43 11.92 6.26
N GLU A 68 -8.74 12.85 5.58
CA GLU A 68 -8.72 14.27 5.93
C GLU A 68 -9.09 15.15 4.74
N ASP A 69 -9.85 16.22 5.01
CA ASP A 69 -10.25 17.27 4.05
C ASP A 69 -10.88 16.75 2.75
N ASN A 70 -11.46 15.55 2.78
CA ASN A 70 -11.93 14.81 1.62
C ASN A 70 -10.87 14.70 0.49
N ARG A 71 -9.58 14.72 0.86
CA ARG A 71 -8.48 14.81 -0.08
C ARG A 71 -7.36 13.83 0.24
N PHE A 72 -7.05 13.65 1.52
CA PHE A 72 -5.89 12.88 1.95
C PHE A 72 -6.30 11.61 2.68
N ILE A 73 -5.47 10.58 2.58
CA ILE A 73 -5.33 9.57 3.63
C ILE A 73 -4.01 9.86 4.36
N CYS A 74 -4.07 9.98 5.68
CA CYS A 74 -2.91 10.22 6.54
C CYS A 74 -2.66 9.00 7.41
N GLU A 75 -1.46 8.42 7.31
CA GLU A 75 -1.04 7.27 8.11
C GLU A 75 -1.13 7.59 9.60
N SER A 76 -1.77 6.69 10.34
CA SER A 76 -1.97 6.82 11.77
C SER A 76 -0.70 6.46 12.52
N THR A 77 -0.61 6.88 13.79
CA THR A 77 0.51 6.53 14.67
C THR A 77 0.37 5.11 15.25
N ILE A 78 -0.31 4.20 14.55
CA ILE A 78 -0.45 2.82 15.03
C ILE A 78 0.93 2.15 15.02
N ASP A 79 1.25 1.44 16.10
CA ASP A 79 2.40 0.57 16.10
C ASP A 79 2.06 -0.68 15.29
N TRP A 80 2.51 -0.73 14.04
CA TRP A 80 2.30 -1.85 13.13
C TRP A 80 3.22 -3.04 13.46
N LEU A 81 4.31 -2.83 14.20
CA LEU A 81 5.34 -3.84 14.46
C LEU A 81 4.79 -5.13 15.12
N PRO A 82 3.82 -5.08 16.05
CA PRO A 82 3.18 -6.27 16.61
C PRO A 82 2.47 -7.14 15.56
N THR A 83 1.96 -6.52 14.49
CA THR A 83 1.23 -7.20 13.39
C THR A 83 2.15 -7.80 12.33
N LEU A 84 3.45 -7.46 12.36
CA LEU A 84 4.43 -7.94 11.39
C LEU A 84 4.48 -9.47 11.35
N ARG A 85 4.26 -10.01 10.17
CA ARG A 85 4.47 -11.40 9.77
C ARG A 85 5.58 -11.43 8.72
N ALA A 86 6.27 -12.56 8.64
CA ALA A 86 7.30 -12.78 7.64
C ALA A 86 7.21 -14.19 7.07
N THR A 87 7.59 -14.35 5.81
CA THR A 87 7.69 -15.63 5.11
C THR A 87 8.98 -15.68 4.32
N ARG A 88 9.49 -16.90 4.10
CA ARG A 88 10.62 -17.10 3.19
C ARG A 88 10.17 -16.96 1.74
N ARG A 89 11.03 -16.39 0.90
CA ARG A 89 10.75 -16.14 -0.52
C ARG A 89 10.87 -17.38 -1.39
N ASP A 90 11.69 -18.35 -0.99
CA ASP A 90 11.94 -19.57 -1.77
C ASP A 90 10.81 -20.59 -1.69
N ASP A 91 10.21 -20.75 -0.50
CA ASP A 91 9.21 -21.79 -0.22
C ASP A 91 7.90 -21.26 0.37
N GLY A 92 7.82 -19.96 0.69
CA GLY A 92 6.63 -19.34 1.29
C GLY A 92 6.41 -19.71 2.76
N MET A 93 7.32 -20.44 3.40
CA MET A 93 7.12 -20.91 4.77
C MET A 93 7.16 -19.76 5.77
N PRO A 94 6.28 -19.77 6.79
CA PRO A 94 6.23 -18.71 7.79
C PRO A 94 7.48 -18.68 8.67
N ILE A 95 7.98 -17.47 8.93
CA ILE A 95 9.08 -17.19 9.84
C ILE A 95 8.50 -16.78 11.20
N GLY A 96 8.99 -17.39 12.28
CA GLY A 96 8.49 -17.17 13.63
C GLY A 96 9.59 -17.14 14.71
N GLY A 97 9.18 -17.08 15.97
CA GLY A 97 10.09 -17.20 17.12
C GLY A 97 11.23 -16.18 17.12
N ARG A 98 12.46 -16.65 17.36
CA ARG A 98 13.66 -15.79 17.45
C ARG A 98 14.02 -15.12 16.14
N GLU A 99 13.72 -15.76 15.01
CA GLU A 99 14.02 -15.26 13.67
C GLU A 99 13.11 -14.07 13.35
N LEU A 100 11.80 -14.21 13.56
CA LEU A 100 10.85 -13.09 13.45
C LEU A 100 11.18 -11.95 14.43
N TRP A 101 11.61 -12.28 15.64
CA TRP A 101 12.04 -11.27 16.62
C TRP A 101 13.27 -10.47 16.12
N ALA A 102 14.22 -11.13 15.46
CA ALA A 102 15.39 -10.46 14.90
C ALA A 102 14.99 -9.48 13.79
N ILE A 103 14.09 -9.89 12.89
CA ILE A 103 13.55 -9.02 11.83
C ILE A 103 12.86 -7.80 12.45
N ARG A 104 11.97 -8.02 13.43
CA ARG A 104 11.29 -6.92 14.13
C ARG A 104 12.27 -5.95 14.81
N SER A 105 13.39 -6.45 15.32
CA SER A 105 14.41 -5.63 15.99
C SER A 105 15.25 -4.78 15.03
N GLN A 106 15.31 -5.17 13.76
CA GLN A 106 15.97 -4.39 12.70
C GLN A 106 15.07 -3.28 12.17
N MET A 107 13.75 -3.47 12.26
CA MET A 107 12.76 -2.48 11.88
C MET A 107 12.52 -1.48 13.01
N SER A 108 12.47 -0.20 12.66
CA SER A 108 11.86 0.81 13.53
C SER A 108 10.36 0.80 13.26
N GLY A 109 9.54 0.52 14.27
CA GLY A 109 8.10 0.82 14.22
C GLY A 109 7.86 2.30 13.94
N ASN A 110 6.60 2.70 13.76
CA ASN A 110 6.28 4.07 13.38
C ASN A 110 6.78 5.07 14.44
N THR A 111 7.85 5.80 14.11
CA THR A 111 8.51 6.80 14.98
C THR A 111 8.68 8.16 14.29
N GLY A 112 8.21 8.25 13.04
CA GLY A 112 8.30 9.44 12.20
C GLY A 112 7.04 10.30 12.26
N PRO A 113 7.04 11.45 11.56
CA PRO A 113 5.83 12.24 11.34
C PRO A 113 4.80 11.43 10.54
N THR A 114 3.51 11.71 10.76
CA THR A 114 2.42 11.17 9.95
C THR A 114 2.60 11.59 8.48
N ASP A 115 2.70 10.58 7.60
CA ASP A 115 2.71 10.79 6.16
C ASP A 115 1.26 10.88 5.66
N CYS A 116 0.98 11.88 4.82
CA CYS A 116 -0.31 12.06 4.17
C CYS A 116 -0.17 11.89 2.66
N PHE A 117 -1.22 11.38 2.02
CA PHE A 117 -1.20 11.10 0.59
C PHE A 117 -2.48 11.55 -0.08
N ASP A 118 -2.38 12.18 -1.26
CA ASP A 118 -3.50 12.33 -2.19
C ASP A 118 -3.25 11.57 -3.48
N TYR A 119 -4.29 11.38 -4.29
CA TYR A 119 -4.23 10.53 -5.48
C TYR A 119 -4.69 11.27 -6.72
N VAL A 120 -3.94 11.11 -7.81
CA VAL A 120 -4.29 11.67 -9.13
C VAL A 120 -4.56 10.53 -10.09
N LEU A 121 -5.74 10.52 -10.73
CA LEU A 121 -6.05 9.53 -11.75
C LEU A 121 -5.11 9.71 -12.96
N LYS A 122 -4.44 8.63 -13.38
CA LYS A 122 -3.58 8.61 -14.58
C LYS A 122 -4.23 7.89 -15.74
N SER A 123 -4.77 6.70 -15.52
CA SER A 123 -5.39 5.87 -16.56
C SER A 123 -6.34 4.84 -15.97
N SER A 124 -7.12 4.22 -16.84
CA SER A 124 -7.96 3.06 -16.56
C SER A 124 -7.93 2.13 -17.77
N ASP A 125 -7.87 0.82 -17.52
CA ASP A 125 -7.97 -0.21 -18.54
C ASP A 125 -9.10 -1.16 -18.14
N GLU A 126 -10.20 -1.11 -18.88
CA GLU A 126 -11.39 -1.92 -18.62
C GLU A 126 -11.16 -3.40 -18.97
N ALA A 127 -10.34 -3.70 -19.98
CA ALA A 127 -10.09 -5.06 -20.40
C ALA A 127 -9.17 -5.80 -19.42
N ALA A 128 -8.23 -5.09 -18.81
CA ALA A 128 -7.37 -5.61 -17.76
C ALA A 128 -7.98 -5.47 -16.35
N GLU A 129 -9.14 -4.83 -16.21
CA GLU A 129 -9.76 -4.49 -14.92
C GLU A 129 -8.78 -3.79 -13.97
N THR A 130 -8.13 -2.73 -14.47
CA THR A 130 -7.16 -1.94 -13.69
C THR A 130 -7.39 -0.43 -13.75
N ILE A 131 -6.99 0.26 -12.69
CA ILE A 131 -6.89 1.73 -12.63
C ILE A 131 -5.47 2.09 -12.21
N THR A 132 -4.88 3.09 -12.86
CA THR A 132 -3.58 3.63 -12.46
C THR A 132 -3.75 5.00 -11.82
N LEU A 133 -3.24 5.16 -10.61
CA LEU A 133 -3.14 6.41 -9.87
C LEU A 133 -1.68 6.84 -9.71
N LEU A 134 -1.48 8.13 -9.48
CA LEU A 134 -0.26 8.64 -8.84
C LEU A 134 -0.61 8.99 -7.41
N GLN A 135 -0.04 8.25 -6.46
CA GLN A 135 -0.04 8.62 -5.05
C GLN A 135 1.02 9.70 -4.87
N ARG A 136 0.64 10.83 -4.25
CA ARG A 136 1.56 11.92 -3.97
C ARG A 136 1.71 12.11 -2.49
N LYS A 137 2.95 12.07 -2.01
CA LYS A 137 3.24 12.30 -0.59
C LYS A 137 3.14 13.79 -0.28
N TRP A 138 2.36 14.10 0.74
CA TRP A 138 2.13 15.44 1.27
C TRP A 138 2.75 15.57 2.66
N THR A 139 3.67 16.50 2.80
CA THR A 139 4.33 16.81 4.07
C THR A 139 4.56 18.31 4.14
N ASP A 140 4.32 18.92 5.31
CA ASP A 140 4.58 20.35 5.57
C ASP A 140 3.96 21.33 4.55
N GLY A 141 2.78 21.00 4.03
CA GLY A 141 2.03 21.89 3.14
C GLY A 141 2.46 21.84 1.67
N ALA A 142 3.28 20.86 1.26
CA ALA A 142 3.67 20.64 -0.13
C ALA A 142 3.70 19.15 -0.50
N THR A 143 3.53 18.86 -1.79
CA THR A 143 3.81 17.52 -2.34
C THR A 143 5.32 17.35 -2.53
N ASN A 144 5.85 16.18 -2.16
CA ASN A 144 7.22 15.79 -2.44
C ASN A 144 7.27 14.81 -3.61
N GLU A 145 7.48 15.32 -4.83
CA GLU A 145 7.49 14.51 -6.06
C GLU A 145 8.51 13.37 -6.04
N ALA A 146 9.61 13.51 -5.27
CA ALA A 146 10.62 12.46 -5.12
C ALA A 146 10.14 11.24 -4.32
N GLN A 147 8.98 11.36 -3.64
CA GLN A 147 8.34 10.31 -2.86
C GLN A 147 6.97 9.92 -3.44
N ASP A 148 6.63 10.41 -4.64
CA ASP A 148 5.43 9.97 -5.32
C ASP A 148 5.58 8.53 -5.81
N ALA A 149 4.48 7.78 -5.81
CA ALA A 149 4.44 6.41 -6.28
C ALA A 149 3.36 6.23 -7.36
N THR A 150 3.67 5.48 -8.40
CA THR A 150 2.64 5.02 -9.34
C THR A 150 1.96 3.81 -8.73
N VAL A 151 0.63 3.79 -8.76
CA VAL A 151 -0.16 2.72 -8.16
C VAL A 151 -1.07 2.12 -9.22
N THR A 152 -0.96 0.82 -9.45
CA THR A 152 -1.92 0.06 -10.24
C THR A 152 -2.87 -0.66 -9.29
N ILE A 153 -4.16 -0.40 -9.45
CA ILE A 153 -5.24 -1.03 -8.69
C ILE A 153 -5.76 -2.17 -9.53
N HIS A 154 -5.72 -3.37 -8.96
CA HIS A 154 -6.25 -4.59 -9.56
C HIS A 154 -7.61 -4.92 -8.96
N PHE A 155 -8.61 -5.07 -9.83
CA PHE A 155 -9.96 -5.50 -9.46
C PHE A 155 -10.21 -6.98 -9.76
N ASP A 156 -9.53 -7.54 -10.76
CA ASP A 156 -9.61 -8.97 -11.05
C ASP A 156 -8.75 -9.80 -10.05
N PRO A 157 -9.35 -10.77 -9.33
CA PRO A 157 -8.63 -11.57 -8.33
C PRO A 157 -7.48 -12.40 -8.90
N ALA A 158 -7.60 -12.89 -10.14
CA ALA A 158 -6.56 -13.72 -10.74
C ALA A 158 -5.31 -12.88 -11.05
N SER A 159 -5.50 -11.69 -11.60
CA SER A 159 -4.41 -10.73 -11.84
C SER A 159 -3.75 -10.30 -10.53
N ALA A 160 -4.53 -10.01 -9.49
CA ALA A 160 -4.02 -9.61 -8.18
C ALA A 160 -3.21 -10.72 -7.49
N ALA A 161 -3.64 -11.98 -7.63
CA ALA A 161 -2.96 -13.16 -7.09
C ALA A 161 -1.66 -13.51 -7.83
N ALA A 162 -1.53 -13.11 -9.10
CA ALA A 162 -0.30 -13.30 -9.88
C ALA A 162 0.82 -12.33 -9.47
N LEU A 163 0.49 -11.23 -8.79
CA LEU A 163 1.46 -10.22 -8.39
C LEU A 163 2.46 -10.74 -7.35
N THR A 164 3.74 -10.48 -7.60
CA THR A 164 4.87 -10.81 -6.73
C THR A 164 5.57 -9.55 -6.22
N TRP A 165 6.51 -9.67 -5.28
CA TRP A 165 7.33 -8.54 -4.83
C TRP A 165 8.76 -8.64 -5.34
N TYR A 166 9.30 -7.53 -5.82
CA TYR A 166 10.73 -7.39 -6.10
C TYR A 166 11.44 -6.68 -4.94
N PHE A 167 12.76 -6.90 -4.84
CA PHE A 167 13.66 -6.20 -3.91
C PHE A 167 14.46 -5.14 -4.68
#